data_AF-A0A2M7DR95-F1
#
_entry.id   AF-A0A2M7DR95-F1
#
_cell.length_a   1.000
_cell.length_b   1.000
_cell.length_c   1.000
_cell.angle_alpha   90.00
_cell.angle_beta   90.00
_cell.angle_gamma   90.00
#
_symmetry.space_group_name_H-M   'P 1'
#
loop_
_entity.id
_entity.type
_entity.pdbx_description
1 polymer ?
#
loop_
_entity_poly.entity_id
_entity_poly.type
_entity_poly.pdbx_seq_one_letter_code
_entity_poly.pdbx_strand_id
1 'polypeptide(L)'
;MSKIVASAAIRGARKIYSEAESFLNKAVQEKGENQSVGFPETAFYLPMAYGLMGLEIKTLGEIKPVMEHIKTLLHDEPSEKVWLPYLGDTLDSGVAALLGEEIIVALRYLYGQEPQPDCIGFYTDTWMRTLGIQLVDGRMPGFCAILGAAPNNKTAVNIVRELQKRSIMCFVGSSTKDGRSIIDQLKEEGVEMGWETYIAPYGRDTITGIYPLNWAIRSALTFGGHKKGEAL
;
A
#
# COMPACT_ATOMS: atom_id res chain seq x y z
N MET A 1 16.88 0.64 -16.87
CA MET A 1 15.43 0.37 -16.69
C MET A 1 14.81 0.14 -18.07
N SER A 2 13.91 -0.82 -18.25
CA SER A 2 13.30 -1.11 -19.56
C SER A 2 12.21 -0.10 -19.89
N LYS A 3 12.17 0.38 -21.13
CA LYS A 3 11.11 1.27 -21.62
C LYS A 3 9.72 0.68 -21.44
N ILE A 4 9.57 -0.63 -21.67
CA ILE A 4 8.30 -1.34 -21.51
C ILE A 4 7.80 -1.25 -20.07
N VAL A 5 8.72 -1.35 -19.10
CA VAL A 5 8.41 -1.28 -17.66
C VAL A 5 8.01 0.14 -17.27
N ALA A 6 8.77 1.14 -17.71
CA ALA A 6 8.46 2.55 -17.46
C ALA A 6 7.08 2.95 -18.01
N SER A 7 6.81 2.63 -19.28
CA SER A 7 5.50 2.84 -19.89
C SER A 7 4.37 2.13 -19.14
N ALA A 8 4.59 0.89 -18.68
CA ALA A 8 3.59 0.15 -17.92
C ALA A 8 3.30 0.79 -16.55
N ALA A 9 4.34 1.26 -15.85
CA ALA A 9 4.20 1.95 -14.58
C ALA A 9 3.42 3.26 -14.72
N ILE A 10 3.76 4.09 -15.72
CA ILE A 10 3.06 5.36 -16.00
C ILE A 10 1.58 5.11 -16.33
N ARG A 11 1.27 4.12 -17.17
CA ARG A 11 -0.13 3.75 -17.47
C ARG A 11 -0.88 3.26 -16.23
N GLY A 12 -0.23 2.46 -15.38
CA GLY A 12 -0.79 1.99 -14.11
C GLY A 12 -1.15 3.15 -13.18
N ALA A 13 -0.21 4.08 -12.99
CA ALA A 13 -0.40 5.26 -12.15
C ALA A 13 -1.57 6.13 -12.63
N ARG A 14 -1.66 6.39 -13.94
CA ARG A 14 -2.78 7.13 -14.54
C ARG A 14 -4.13 6.45 -14.29
N LYS A 15 -4.18 5.11 -14.40
CA LYS A 15 -5.40 4.35 -14.14
C LYS A 15 -5.83 4.46 -12.67
N ILE A 16 -4.88 4.32 -11.74
CA ILE A 16 -5.14 4.45 -10.30
C ILE A 16 -5.62 5.86 -9.97
N TYR A 17 -4.99 6.90 -10.54
CA TYR A 17 -5.43 8.29 -10.38
C TYR A 17 -6.88 8.48 -10.82
N SER A 18 -7.25 8.01 -12.02
CA SER A 18 -8.63 8.14 -12.52
C SER A 18 -9.64 7.38 -11.65
N GLU A 19 -9.27 6.23 -11.11
CA GLU A 19 -10.12 5.47 -10.17
C GLU A 19 -10.29 6.23 -8.84
N ALA A 20 -9.20 6.75 -8.27
CA ALA A 20 -9.22 7.56 -7.06
C ALA A 20 -10.05 8.84 -7.22
N GLU A 21 -9.88 9.56 -8.33
CA GLU A 21 -10.63 10.78 -8.65
C GLU A 21 -12.13 10.51 -8.76
N SER A 22 -12.51 9.47 -9.51
CA SER A 22 -13.91 9.05 -9.65
C SER A 22 -14.53 8.68 -8.31
N PHE A 23 -13.81 7.92 -7.49
CA PHE A 23 -14.32 7.48 -6.19
C PHE A 23 -14.41 8.64 -5.19
N LEU A 24 -13.44 9.56 -5.16
CA LEU A 24 -13.47 10.74 -4.32
C LEU A 24 -14.64 11.65 -4.70
N ASN A 25 -14.84 11.91 -5.99
CA ASN A 25 -15.96 12.73 -6.47
C ASN A 25 -17.31 12.15 -6.05
N LYS A 26 -17.48 10.83 -6.18
CA LYS A 26 -18.66 10.11 -5.70
C LYS A 26 -18.84 10.28 -4.18
N ALA A 27 -17.77 10.09 -3.40
CA ALA A 27 -17.81 10.20 -1.95
C ALA A 27 -18.16 11.61 -1.48
N VAL A 28 -17.59 12.63 -2.11
CA VAL A 28 -17.90 14.04 -1.84
C VAL A 28 -19.35 14.36 -2.20
N GLN A 29 -19.87 13.85 -3.32
CA GLN A 29 -21.26 14.05 -3.72
C GLN A 29 -22.25 13.39 -2.75
N GLU A 30 -21.95 12.18 -2.26
CA GLU A 30 -22.86 11.40 -1.40
C GLU A 30 -22.81 11.82 0.08
N LYS A 31 -21.61 12.11 0.60
CA LYS A 31 -21.38 12.36 2.05
C LYS A 31 -20.99 13.79 2.39
N GLY A 32 -20.63 14.60 1.40
CA GLY A 32 -20.17 15.98 1.59
C GLY A 32 -18.69 16.09 2.00
N GLU A 33 -18.12 17.27 1.78
CA GLU A 33 -16.67 17.53 1.99
C GLU A 33 -16.22 17.40 3.46
N ASN A 34 -17.13 17.66 4.41
CA ASN A 34 -16.84 17.64 5.84
C ASN A 34 -16.89 16.24 6.46
N GLN A 35 -17.22 15.21 5.68
CA GLN A 35 -17.24 13.84 6.17
C GLN A 35 -15.84 13.42 6.60
N SER A 36 -15.73 12.84 7.81
CA SER A 36 -14.46 12.34 8.32
C SER A 36 -14.02 11.09 7.56
N VAL A 37 -12.72 11.01 7.27
CA VAL A 37 -12.05 9.91 6.56
C VAL A 37 -10.73 9.59 7.28
N GLY A 38 -10.36 8.32 7.31
CA GLY A 38 -9.11 7.88 7.95
C GLY A 38 -9.08 6.37 8.17
N PHE A 39 -7.94 5.90 8.67
CA PHE A 39 -7.74 4.50 9.03
C PHE A 39 -8.02 4.24 10.52
N PRO A 40 -8.32 2.99 10.91
CA PRO A 40 -8.47 2.65 12.32
C PRO A 40 -7.14 2.76 13.08
N GLU A 41 -7.20 3.25 14.31
CA GLU A 41 -6.10 3.23 15.29
C GLU A 41 -4.74 3.73 14.75
N THR A 42 -4.74 4.90 14.11
CA THR A 42 -3.53 5.58 13.63
C THR A 42 -3.48 7.04 14.09
N ALA A 43 -2.30 7.48 14.50
CA ALA A 43 -1.99 8.89 14.76
C ALA A 43 -1.44 9.61 13.51
N PHE A 44 -1.25 8.89 12.41
CA PHE A 44 -0.61 9.37 11.18
C PHE A 44 -1.59 9.70 10.05
N TYR A 45 -2.87 9.92 10.37
CA TYR A 45 -3.91 10.27 9.39
C TYR A 45 -3.96 9.28 8.20
N LEU A 46 -3.65 9.76 7.00
CA LEU A 46 -3.29 8.96 5.83
C LEU A 46 -1.75 8.86 5.77
N PRO A 47 -1.14 7.74 6.18
CA PRO A 47 0.30 7.65 6.41
C PRO A 47 1.21 8.03 5.25
N MET A 48 0.85 7.69 4.00
CA MET A 48 1.66 8.02 2.84
C MET A 48 1.63 9.52 2.55
N ALA A 49 0.43 10.11 2.49
CA ALA A 49 0.26 11.56 2.32
C ALA A 49 0.87 12.36 3.49
N TYR A 50 0.72 11.88 4.72
CA TYR A 50 1.32 12.48 5.90
C TYR A 50 2.84 12.40 5.86
N GLY A 51 3.40 11.23 5.56
CA GLY A 51 4.85 11.04 5.53
C GLY A 51 5.52 11.83 4.40
N LEU A 52 4.97 11.75 3.19
CA LEU A 52 5.57 12.38 2.01
C LEU A 52 5.29 13.88 1.94
N MET A 53 4.05 14.33 2.19
CA MET A 53 3.64 15.72 1.98
C MET A 53 3.42 16.51 3.28
N GLY A 54 3.45 15.86 4.44
CA GLY A 54 3.19 16.52 5.73
C GLY A 54 1.73 16.89 6.00
N LEU A 55 0.81 16.47 5.13
CA LEU A 55 -0.61 16.82 5.18
C LEU A 55 -1.36 16.01 6.23
N GLU A 56 -2.15 16.70 7.05
CA GLU A 56 -2.98 16.09 8.10
C GLU A 56 -4.43 15.98 7.65
N ILE A 57 -4.74 14.91 6.92
CA ILE A 57 -6.04 14.71 6.28
C ILE A 57 -7.01 14.05 7.27
N LYS A 58 -8.11 14.76 7.58
CA LYS A 58 -9.18 14.31 8.48
C LYS A 58 -10.52 14.23 7.78
N THR A 59 -10.71 14.98 6.70
CA THR A 59 -11.97 15.11 5.96
C THR A 59 -11.80 14.86 4.47
N LEU A 60 -12.90 14.57 3.76
CA LEU A 60 -12.88 14.36 2.31
C LEU A 60 -12.39 15.59 1.54
N GLY A 61 -12.73 16.80 1.98
CA GLY A 61 -12.28 18.04 1.34
C GLY A 61 -10.76 18.22 1.36
N GLU A 62 -10.10 17.74 2.43
CA GLU A 62 -8.66 17.82 2.62
C GLU A 62 -7.86 16.84 1.75
N ILE A 63 -8.53 15.93 1.02
CA ILE A 63 -7.88 15.04 0.04
C ILE A 63 -7.55 15.78 -1.26
N LYS A 64 -8.28 16.85 -1.60
CA LYS A 64 -8.11 17.59 -2.88
C LYS A 64 -6.65 18.03 -3.15
N PRO A 65 -5.90 18.59 -2.19
CA PRO A 65 -4.50 18.95 -2.41
C PRO A 65 -3.61 17.75 -2.76
N VAL A 66 -3.91 16.55 -2.23
CA VAL A 66 -3.19 15.33 -2.60
C VAL A 66 -3.47 14.96 -4.05
N MET A 67 -4.74 15.02 -4.48
CA MET A 67 -5.11 14.74 -5.86
C MET A 67 -4.44 15.71 -6.86
N GLU A 68 -4.41 16.99 -6.53
CA GLU A 68 -3.69 17.98 -7.37
C GLU A 68 -2.19 17.70 -7.42
N HIS A 69 -1.58 17.29 -6.31
CA HIS A 69 -0.18 16.89 -6.32
C HIS A 69 0.07 15.64 -7.16
N ILE A 70 -0.76 14.59 -7.02
CA ILE A 70 -0.66 13.38 -7.85
C ILE A 70 -0.68 13.75 -9.33
N LYS A 71 -1.56 14.67 -9.73
CA LYS A 71 -1.67 15.14 -11.12
C LYS A 71 -0.39 15.78 -11.65
N THR A 72 0.40 16.45 -10.80
CA THR A 72 1.71 17.00 -11.18
C THR A 72 2.79 15.94 -11.42
N LEU A 73 2.61 14.74 -10.85
CA LEU A 73 3.53 13.60 -10.97
C LEU A 73 3.17 12.66 -12.14
N LEU A 74 2.05 12.89 -12.83
CA LEU A 74 1.61 12.06 -13.95
C LEU A 74 2.27 12.49 -15.26
N HIS A 75 3.41 11.89 -15.56
CA HIS A 75 4.17 12.12 -16.78
C HIS A 75 3.62 11.35 -17.99
N ASP A 76 4.08 11.73 -19.19
CA ASP A 76 3.79 11.03 -20.44
C ASP A 76 4.64 9.77 -20.62
N GLU A 77 4.13 8.81 -21.39
CA GLU A 77 4.89 7.61 -21.70
C GLU A 77 6.14 7.94 -22.54
N PRO A 78 7.29 7.26 -22.30
CA PRO A 78 8.50 7.51 -23.05
C PRO A 78 8.32 7.40 -24.57
N SER A 79 8.73 8.44 -25.30
CA SER A 79 8.63 8.50 -26.77
C SER A 79 9.31 7.31 -27.46
N GLU A 80 8.72 6.83 -28.56
CA GLU A 80 9.32 5.81 -29.44
C GLU A 80 10.54 6.27 -30.20
N LYS A 81 10.62 7.57 -30.52
CA LYS A 81 11.62 8.10 -31.46
C LYS A 81 12.75 8.85 -30.77
N VAL A 82 12.54 9.35 -29.56
CA VAL A 82 13.51 10.17 -28.83
C VAL A 82 13.85 9.50 -27.51
N TRP A 83 15.13 9.25 -27.28
CA TRP A 83 15.62 8.68 -26.03
C TRP A 83 15.89 9.80 -25.03
N LEU A 84 14.90 10.08 -24.18
CA LEU A 84 15.05 10.92 -22.99
C LEU A 84 15.15 10.01 -21.75
N PRO A 85 15.93 10.40 -20.72
CA PRO A 85 15.91 9.67 -19.44
C PRO A 85 14.51 9.70 -18.81
N TYR A 86 13.94 8.53 -18.51
CA TYR A 86 12.57 8.38 -17.98
C TYR A 86 12.51 7.76 -16.58
N LEU A 87 13.66 7.63 -15.90
CA LEU A 87 13.70 7.04 -14.56
C LEU A 87 13.01 7.94 -13.53
N GLY A 88 13.25 9.25 -13.58
CA GLY A 88 12.57 10.22 -12.70
C GLY A 88 11.06 10.16 -12.87
N ASP A 89 10.59 10.30 -14.11
CA ASP A 89 9.18 10.24 -14.48
C ASP A 89 8.49 8.93 -14.03
N THR A 90 9.23 7.81 -14.09
CA THR A 90 8.75 6.51 -13.62
C THR A 90 8.63 6.46 -12.09
N LEU A 91 9.59 7.05 -11.36
CA LEU A 91 9.55 7.12 -9.91
C LEU A 91 8.43 8.04 -9.42
N ASP A 92 8.25 9.20 -10.05
CA ASP A 92 7.14 10.12 -9.79
C ASP A 92 5.78 9.43 -10.01
N SER A 93 5.66 8.67 -11.10
CA SER A 93 4.48 7.85 -11.36
C SER A 93 4.26 6.77 -10.29
N GLY A 94 5.34 6.23 -9.72
CA GLY A 94 5.25 5.33 -8.58
C GLY A 94 4.66 6.03 -7.35
N VAL A 95 5.17 7.21 -6.99
CA VAL A 95 4.64 8.02 -5.87
C VAL A 95 3.17 8.38 -6.10
N ALA A 96 2.81 8.77 -7.33
CA ALA A 96 1.44 9.02 -7.74
C ALA A 96 0.52 7.81 -7.50
N ALA A 97 0.97 6.60 -7.87
CA ALA A 97 0.23 5.37 -7.63
C ALA A 97 0.02 5.12 -6.13
N LEU A 98 1.06 5.26 -5.30
CA LEU A 98 0.97 5.03 -3.85
C LEU A 98 -0.04 5.95 -3.17
N LEU A 99 0.00 7.25 -3.49
CA LEU A 99 -0.95 8.23 -2.95
C LEU A 99 -2.38 7.94 -3.43
N GLY A 100 -2.55 7.56 -4.70
CA GLY A 100 -3.86 7.18 -5.24
C GLY A 100 -4.42 5.91 -4.61
N GLU A 101 -3.59 4.90 -4.40
CA GLU A 101 -3.97 3.66 -3.71
C GLU A 101 -4.41 3.93 -2.27
N GLU A 102 -3.66 4.77 -1.54
CA GLU A 102 -4.01 5.18 -0.18
C GLU A 102 -5.38 5.85 -0.10
N ILE A 103 -5.66 6.78 -1.02
CA ILE A 103 -6.96 7.46 -1.10
C ILE A 103 -8.08 6.45 -1.36
N ILE A 104 -7.90 5.52 -2.31
CA ILE A 104 -8.90 4.51 -2.62
C ILE A 104 -9.20 3.66 -1.38
N VAL A 105 -8.19 3.13 -0.68
CA VAL A 105 -8.44 2.29 0.50
C VAL A 105 -9.02 3.09 1.67
N ALA A 106 -8.65 4.36 1.85
CA ALA A 106 -9.25 5.23 2.86
C ALA A 106 -10.75 5.45 2.59
N LEU A 107 -11.13 5.65 1.33
CA LEU A 107 -12.53 5.71 0.92
C LEU A 107 -13.23 4.37 1.15
N ARG A 108 -12.58 3.23 0.85
CA ARG A 108 -13.17 1.90 1.15
C ARG A 108 -13.48 1.71 2.63
N TYR A 109 -12.60 2.17 3.52
CA TYR A 109 -12.87 2.20 4.97
C TYR A 109 -14.09 3.07 5.31
N LEU A 110 -14.23 4.25 4.71
CA LEU A 110 -15.40 5.12 4.88
C LEU A 110 -16.72 4.46 4.44
N TYR A 111 -16.67 3.53 3.49
CA TYR A 111 -17.83 2.76 3.03
C TYR A 111 -17.97 1.38 3.70
N GLY A 112 -17.12 1.04 4.67
CA GLY A 112 -17.16 -0.26 5.36
C GLY A 112 -16.83 -1.46 4.46
N GLN A 113 -16.04 -1.24 3.41
CA GLN A 113 -15.59 -2.29 2.47
C GLN A 113 -14.28 -2.97 2.92
N GLU A 114 -13.64 -2.43 3.95
CA GLU A 114 -12.41 -2.96 4.54
C GLU A 114 -12.66 -3.30 6.03
N PRO A 115 -12.02 -4.34 6.57
CA PRO A 115 -11.08 -5.25 5.89
C PRO A 115 -11.79 -6.23 4.94
N GLN A 116 -11.09 -6.62 3.88
CA GLN A 116 -11.56 -7.65 2.96
C GLN A 116 -11.58 -9.05 3.61
N PRO A 117 -12.34 -10.03 3.08
CA PRO A 117 -12.44 -11.37 3.67
C PRO A 117 -11.09 -12.05 3.86
N ASP A 118 -10.92 -12.70 5.02
CA ASP A 118 -9.68 -13.37 5.47
C ASP A 118 -8.45 -12.45 5.58
N CYS A 119 -8.64 -11.13 5.60
CA CYS A 119 -7.57 -10.16 5.70
C CYS A 119 -7.66 -9.34 6.99
N ILE A 120 -6.52 -8.80 7.42
CA ILE A 120 -6.41 -7.90 8.57
C ILE A 120 -6.81 -6.47 8.15
N GLY A 121 -6.53 -6.10 6.90
CA GLY A 121 -6.69 -4.74 6.40
C GLY A 121 -5.53 -3.84 6.87
N PHE A 122 -5.86 -2.60 7.23
CA PHE A 122 -4.89 -1.62 7.70
C PHE A 122 -4.18 -2.07 8.99
N TYR A 123 -2.86 -2.01 8.96
CA TYR A 123 -2.01 -2.35 10.10
C TYR A 123 -1.98 -1.19 11.10
N THR A 124 -2.57 -1.36 12.27
CA THR A 124 -2.70 -0.30 13.26
C THR A 124 -1.36 0.10 13.88
N ASP A 125 -1.28 1.29 14.48
CA ASP A 125 -0.05 1.79 15.10
C ASP A 125 0.38 0.91 16.28
N THR A 126 -0.57 0.25 16.94
CA THR A 126 -0.30 -0.73 18.01
C THR A 126 0.57 -1.87 17.49
N TRP A 127 0.17 -2.53 16.41
CA TRP A 127 0.93 -3.62 15.80
C TRP A 127 2.28 -3.15 15.26
N MET A 128 2.32 -1.96 14.67
CA MET A 128 3.56 -1.35 14.23
C MET A 128 4.54 -1.13 15.38
N ARG A 129 4.08 -0.64 16.54
CA ARG A 129 4.96 -0.44 17.70
C ARG A 129 5.46 -1.76 18.28
N THR A 130 4.57 -2.75 18.39
CA THR A 130 4.93 -4.10 18.89
C THR A 130 6.01 -4.75 18.03
N LEU A 131 5.83 -4.77 16.71
CA LEU A 131 6.79 -5.38 15.79
C LEU A 131 8.00 -4.49 15.51
N GLY A 132 7.85 -3.18 15.59
CA GLY A 132 8.95 -2.22 15.39
C GLY A 132 10.06 -2.37 16.42
N ILE A 133 9.72 -2.75 17.67
CA ILE A 133 10.73 -3.07 18.69
C ILE A 133 11.60 -4.26 18.24
N GLN A 134 10.98 -5.29 17.64
CA GLN A 134 11.69 -6.47 17.16
C GLN A 134 12.57 -6.19 15.93
N LEU A 135 12.22 -5.17 15.13
CA LEU A 135 13.10 -4.68 14.06
C LEU A 135 14.35 -4.02 14.63
N VAL A 136 14.17 -3.14 15.63
CA VAL A 136 15.27 -2.35 16.20
C VAL A 136 16.25 -3.22 16.99
N ASP A 137 15.76 -4.25 17.70
CA ASP A 137 16.62 -5.19 18.43
C ASP A 137 17.12 -6.38 17.60
N GLY A 138 16.72 -6.47 16.33
CA GLY A 138 17.19 -7.45 15.35
C GLY A 138 16.55 -8.84 15.45
N ARG A 139 15.56 -9.06 16.33
CA ARG A 139 14.81 -10.33 16.40
C ARG A 139 13.99 -10.59 15.14
N MET A 140 13.54 -9.52 14.48
CA MET A 140 12.92 -9.55 13.17
C MET A 140 13.85 -8.82 12.20
N PRO A 141 14.66 -9.52 11.38
CA PRO A 141 15.66 -8.87 10.53
C PRO A 141 15.05 -8.05 9.38
N GLY A 142 13.77 -8.25 9.08
CA GLY A 142 13.05 -7.51 8.06
C GLY A 142 11.67 -8.07 7.79
N PHE A 143 11.08 -7.58 6.71
CA PHE A 143 9.75 -7.97 6.24
C PHE A 143 9.74 -8.14 4.72
N CYS A 144 8.76 -8.87 4.22
CA CYS A 144 8.56 -9.15 2.80
C CYS A 144 7.08 -8.95 2.46
N ALA A 145 6.80 -8.18 1.41
CA ALA A 145 5.46 -8.10 0.82
C ALA A 145 5.35 -9.07 -0.36
N ILE A 146 4.43 -10.03 -0.26
CA ILE A 146 4.14 -11.02 -1.30
C ILE A 146 2.80 -10.70 -1.94
N LEU A 147 2.84 -10.40 -3.24
CA LEU A 147 1.69 -10.02 -4.05
C LEU A 147 1.30 -11.15 -5.01
N GLY A 148 0.01 -11.50 -5.05
CA GLY A 148 -0.55 -12.44 -6.02
C GLY A 148 -0.54 -13.88 -5.49
N ALA A 149 -0.15 -14.83 -6.33
CA ALA A 149 -0.11 -16.26 -5.97
C ALA A 149 1.12 -16.95 -6.55
N ALA A 150 1.60 -17.98 -5.86
CA ALA A 150 2.65 -18.87 -6.36
C ALA A 150 2.08 -19.85 -7.41
N PRO A 151 2.93 -20.51 -8.22
CA PRO A 151 2.48 -21.47 -9.24
C PRO A 151 1.64 -22.64 -8.68
N ASN A 152 1.85 -23.02 -7.42
CA ASN A 152 1.05 -24.02 -6.71
C ASN A 152 1.14 -23.80 -5.19
N ASN A 153 0.25 -24.45 -4.44
CA ASN A 153 0.12 -24.28 -2.99
C ASN A 153 1.40 -24.68 -2.23
N LYS A 154 2.02 -25.81 -2.59
CA LYS A 154 3.25 -26.28 -1.94
C LYS A 154 4.39 -25.27 -2.07
N THR A 155 4.51 -24.62 -3.23
CA THR A 155 5.49 -23.55 -3.45
C THR A 155 5.18 -22.33 -2.59
N ALA A 156 3.91 -21.92 -2.47
CA ALA A 156 3.52 -20.81 -1.60
C ALA A 156 3.90 -21.07 -0.14
N VAL A 157 3.53 -22.25 0.38
CA VAL A 157 3.88 -22.67 1.74
C VAL A 157 5.39 -22.69 1.92
N ASN A 158 6.15 -23.26 0.98
CA ASN A 158 7.60 -23.33 1.08
C ASN A 158 8.23 -21.93 1.15
N ILE A 159 7.83 -20.99 0.30
CA ILE A 159 8.33 -19.61 0.31
C ILE A 159 8.09 -18.97 1.68
N VAL A 160 6.86 -19.05 2.20
CA VAL A 160 6.49 -18.42 3.47
C VAL A 160 7.21 -19.07 4.65
N ARG A 161 7.33 -20.41 4.67
CA ARG A 161 8.05 -21.12 5.73
C ARG A 161 9.54 -20.81 5.72
N GLU A 162 10.18 -20.67 4.56
CA GLU A 162 11.59 -20.28 4.47
C GLU A 162 11.85 -18.86 4.98
N LEU A 163 10.92 -17.94 4.76
CA LEU A 163 10.98 -16.58 5.33
C LEU A 163 10.75 -16.60 6.84
N GLN A 164 9.75 -17.35 7.33
CA GLN A 164 9.49 -17.51 8.76
C GLN A 164 10.65 -18.14 9.53
N LYS A 165 11.35 -19.13 8.96
CA LYS A 165 12.55 -19.75 9.59
C LYS A 165 13.65 -18.74 9.89
N ARG A 166 13.66 -17.62 9.17
CA ARG A 166 14.60 -16.51 9.33
C ARG A 166 14.00 -15.35 10.12
N SER A 167 12.84 -15.56 10.75
CA SER A 167 12.06 -14.54 11.46
C SER A 167 11.69 -13.33 10.59
N ILE A 168 11.55 -13.51 9.28
CA ILE A 168 11.13 -12.44 8.37
C ILE A 168 9.61 -12.39 8.34
N MET A 169 9.05 -11.22 8.68
CA MET A 169 7.61 -10.98 8.63
C MET A 169 7.10 -10.99 7.19
N CYS A 170 6.02 -11.73 6.94
CA CYS A 170 5.42 -11.85 5.62
C CYS A 170 4.09 -11.10 5.59
N PHE A 171 4.03 -10.01 4.81
CA PHE A 171 2.79 -9.37 4.42
C PHE A 171 2.28 -10.02 3.14
N VAL A 172 1.13 -10.68 3.18
CA VAL A 172 0.64 -11.51 2.07
C VAL A 172 -0.69 -10.99 1.54
N GLY A 173 -0.90 -11.00 0.24
CA GLY A 173 -2.16 -10.51 -0.33
C GLY A 173 -2.11 -10.32 -1.84
N SER A 174 -3.00 -9.48 -2.35
CA SER A 174 -3.29 -9.33 -3.78
C SER A 174 -3.76 -10.66 -4.41
N SER A 175 -4.22 -10.58 -5.65
CA SER A 175 -4.67 -11.73 -6.44
C SER A 175 -4.07 -11.65 -7.84
N THR A 176 -3.97 -12.80 -8.50
CA THR A 176 -3.68 -12.88 -9.93
C THR A 176 -4.90 -12.43 -10.74
N LYS A 177 -4.72 -12.28 -12.06
CA LYS A 177 -5.83 -11.98 -12.98
C LYS A 177 -6.98 -13.00 -12.89
N ASP A 178 -6.67 -14.24 -12.50
CA ASP A 178 -7.64 -15.33 -12.34
C ASP A 178 -8.28 -15.38 -10.94
N GLY A 179 -8.01 -14.38 -10.09
CA GLY A 179 -8.56 -14.25 -8.74
C GLY A 179 -7.84 -15.08 -7.69
N ARG A 180 -6.74 -15.78 -8.03
CA ARG A 180 -6.00 -16.61 -7.08
C ARG A 180 -5.10 -15.76 -6.20
N SER A 181 -5.18 -15.93 -4.88
CA SER A 181 -4.30 -15.27 -3.92
C SER A 181 -3.43 -16.28 -3.16
N ILE A 182 -2.26 -15.86 -2.72
CA ILE A 182 -1.41 -16.60 -1.79
C ILE A 182 -2.16 -16.89 -0.48
N ILE A 183 -3.09 -16.01 -0.07
CA ILE A 183 -3.93 -16.22 1.11
C ILE A 183 -4.74 -17.52 0.96
N ASP A 184 -5.32 -17.76 -0.22
CA ASP A 184 -6.09 -18.98 -0.49
C ASP A 184 -5.18 -20.22 -0.47
N GLN A 185 -4.00 -20.11 -1.07
CA GLN A 185 -3.02 -21.19 -1.11
C GLN A 185 -2.56 -21.61 0.29
N LEU A 186 -2.33 -20.64 1.17
CA LEU A 186 -1.95 -20.89 2.56
C LEU A 186 -3.12 -21.47 3.36
N LYS A 187 -4.33 -20.95 3.16
CA LYS A 187 -5.54 -21.40 3.86
C LYS A 187 -5.92 -22.84 3.50
N GLU A 188 -5.83 -23.20 2.22
CA GLU A 188 -6.08 -24.56 1.73
C GLU A 188 -5.11 -25.61 2.29
N GLU A 189 -3.86 -25.22 2.56
CA GLU A 189 -2.84 -26.07 3.17
C GLU A 189 -2.88 -26.02 4.71
N GLY A 190 -3.88 -25.36 5.30
CA GLY A 190 -4.05 -25.27 6.76
C GLY A 190 -2.99 -24.44 7.46
N VAL A 191 -2.37 -23.48 6.78
CA VAL A 191 -1.39 -22.58 7.39
C VAL A 191 -2.11 -21.50 8.19
N GLU A 192 -1.80 -21.43 9.49
CA GLU A 192 -2.27 -20.38 10.37
C GLU A 192 -1.61 -19.04 10.02
N MET A 193 -2.45 -18.03 9.76
CA MET A 193 -2.05 -16.67 9.40
C MET A 193 -2.47 -15.70 10.50
N GLY A 194 -1.56 -14.80 10.87
CA GLY A 194 -1.75 -13.78 11.88
C GLY A 194 -0.44 -13.10 12.25
N TRP A 195 -0.54 -12.09 13.12
CA TRP A 195 0.61 -11.36 13.64
C TRP A 195 1.58 -12.27 14.40
N GLU A 196 1.06 -13.16 15.25
CA GLU A 196 1.84 -14.11 16.05
C GLU A 196 2.60 -15.13 15.19
N THR A 197 2.04 -15.49 14.02
CA THR A 197 2.71 -16.38 13.08
C THR A 197 3.59 -15.63 12.10
N TYR A 198 3.77 -14.31 12.20
CA TYR A 198 4.55 -13.53 11.24
C TYR A 198 4.03 -13.63 9.79
N ILE A 199 2.74 -13.91 9.61
CA ILE A 199 2.07 -13.92 8.30
C ILE A 199 0.82 -13.05 8.40
N ALA A 200 0.93 -11.78 8.01
CA ALA A 200 -0.20 -10.86 8.04
C ALA A 200 -0.82 -10.70 6.65
N PRO A 201 -2.07 -11.17 6.44
CA PRO A 201 -2.79 -10.93 5.20
C PRO A 201 -3.32 -9.49 5.13
N TYR A 202 -2.87 -8.69 4.15
CA TYR A 202 -3.26 -7.28 4.04
C TYR A 202 -4.57 -7.05 3.27
N GLY A 203 -4.80 -7.79 2.18
CA GLY A 203 -5.96 -7.61 1.30
C GLY A 203 -5.90 -8.47 0.04
N ARG A 204 -7.00 -8.54 -0.71
CA ARG A 204 -7.20 -9.44 -1.86
C ARG A 204 -6.88 -8.82 -3.22
N ASP A 205 -6.75 -7.50 -3.30
CA ASP A 205 -6.37 -6.79 -4.53
C ASP A 205 -5.03 -6.07 -4.40
N THR A 206 -4.49 -5.61 -5.54
CA THR A 206 -3.18 -4.95 -5.56
C THR A 206 -3.19 -3.58 -4.87
N ILE A 207 -4.32 -2.86 -4.87
CA ILE A 207 -4.44 -1.52 -4.24
C ILE A 207 -4.22 -1.62 -2.73
N THR A 208 -4.69 -2.69 -2.09
CA THR A 208 -4.42 -2.95 -0.66
C THR A 208 -2.93 -3.21 -0.33
N GLY A 209 -2.06 -3.36 -1.34
CA GLY A 209 -0.61 -3.40 -1.19
C GLY A 209 0.00 -2.14 -0.55
N ILE A 210 -0.79 -1.06 -0.47
CA ILE A 210 -0.44 0.15 0.27
C ILE A 210 -0.34 -0.06 1.79
N TYR A 211 -1.03 -1.03 2.41
CA TYR A 211 -0.96 -1.21 3.88
C TYR A 211 0.44 -1.58 4.40
N PRO A 212 1.16 -2.55 3.79
CA PRO A 212 2.58 -2.77 4.08
C PRO A 212 3.46 -1.52 3.92
N LEU A 213 3.21 -0.70 2.91
CA LEU A 213 3.98 0.51 2.65
C LEU A 213 3.68 1.62 3.66
N ASN A 214 2.41 1.75 4.05
CA ASN A 214 1.97 2.61 5.14
C ASN A 214 2.60 2.20 6.47
N TRP A 215 2.80 0.90 6.70
CA TRP A 215 3.54 0.42 7.86
C TRP A 215 5.04 0.78 7.81
N ALA A 216 5.66 0.66 6.64
CA ALA A 216 7.06 1.03 6.44
C ALA A 216 7.30 2.55 6.66
N ILE A 217 6.46 3.41 6.08
CA ILE A 217 6.62 4.87 6.21
C ILE A 217 6.39 5.34 7.66
N ARG A 218 5.39 4.79 8.37
CA ARG A 218 5.18 5.10 9.79
C ARG A 218 6.31 4.60 10.67
N SER A 219 6.94 3.48 10.31
CA SER A 219 8.12 2.99 11.01
C SER A 219 9.29 3.97 10.89
N ALA A 220 9.48 4.56 9.70
CA ALA A 220 10.49 5.62 9.49
C ALA A 220 10.18 6.89 10.32
N LEU A 221 8.91 7.31 10.38
CA LEU A 221 8.48 8.47 11.18
C LEU A 221 8.59 8.22 12.69
N THR A 222 8.34 6.99 13.15
CA THR A 222 8.31 6.66 14.58
C THR A 222 9.69 6.33 15.14
N PHE A 223 10.46 5.51 14.43
CA PHE A 223 11.76 4.99 14.91
C PHE A 223 12.95 5.66 14.24
N GLY A 224 12.80 6.11 12.99
CA GLY A 224 13.86 6.77 12.22
C GLY A 224 14.06 8.24 12.55
N GLY A 225 13.14 8.87 13.29
CA GLY A 225 13.23 10.29 13.66
C GLY A 225 13.00 11.27 12.51
N HIS A 226 12.52 10.78 11.36
CA HIS A 226 12.17 11.61 10.21
C HIS A 226 10.94 12.47 10.49
N LYS A 227 10.93 13.68 9.94
CA LYS A 227 9.78 14.57 10.04
C LYS A 227 8.80 14.32 8.89
N LYS A 228 7.52 14.55 9.16
CA LYS A 228 6.48 14.57 8.12
C LYS A 228 6.83 15.62 7.05
N GLY A 229 6.67 15.29 5.77
CA GLY A 229 6.97 16.23 4.67
C GLY A 229 8.46 16.50 4.46
N GLU A 230 9.36 15.68 5.00
CA GLU A 230 10.80 15.81 4.73
C GLU A 230 11.21 15.25 3.36
N ALA A 231 10.36 14.39 2.77
CA ALA A 231 10.65 13.70 1.52
C ALA A 231 10.32 14.52 0.25
N LEU A 232 9.32 15.40 0.31
CA LEU A 232 8.82 16.22 -0.81
C LEU A 232 8.72 17.70 -0.43
#